data_AF-A0A959DSJ3-F1
#
_entry.id   AF-A0A959DSJ3-F1
#
_cell.length_a   1.000
_cell.length_b   1.000
_cell.length_c   1.000
_cell.angle_alpha   90.00
_cell.angle_beta   90.00
_cell.angle_gamma   90.00
#
_symmetry.space_group_name_H-M   'P 1'
#
loop_
_entity.id
_entity.type
_entity.pdbx_description
1 polymer ?
#
loop_
_entity_poly.entity_id
_entity_poly.type
_entity_poly.pdbx_seq_one_letter_code
_entity_poly.pdbx_strand_id
1 'polypeptide(L)'
;RNHYNEMAVFLDHPATGRMMVIRFRVFDDGLGFRYEFPTQDNLIYFTVKEEKTQFSIQGDPMAYWIPGDYDTQEYDYTISKVSEIKQNMKTAITPNASQTPFSETGVQTPLLLKTENGLYISLHEAALINYGAMHLNYNTEDNSFVSWITPDADGTKGHLQSPCHTPWRTIIVSDDARDILASRMTLNLNEPCKIKDPSWIKPTKYIGVWWEMITGKSQWSYTFDVPSILIGQTDYSKLKPHGKHGATTTNVKKYIDFASKHGFDGVLVEGWNIGWEDWFGNSKDHVFDFVTPYPDFDMAAIRDYARSKNVKMIMHHETSSSVRNYERYLDTAYQYMKANGYDAVKSGYVGDILPRGEHHYSQWINNHYQYALEKAADYKIMVNAHEAVRPTGICRTYPNLIGNESARGTFIKPSVEVNPIMLLFCPLQGLSVGLWIIPREYLKWIFPRSIPTTIPTSIAL
;
A
#
# COMPACT_ATOMS: atom_id res chain seq x y z
N ARG A 1 23.25 -5.21 -6.71
CA ARG A 1 24.49 -4.40 -6.50
C ARG A 1 24.06 -3.05 -5.94
N ASN A 2 24.77 -2.53 -4.93
CA ASN A 2 24.57 -1.18 -4.41
C ASN A 2 25.84 -0.38 -4.68
N HIS A 3 25.82 0.50 -5.68
CA HIS A 3 27.00 1.20 -6.17
C HIS A 3 26.62 2.64 -6.51
N TYR A 4 27.25 3.59 -5.83
CA TYR A 4 27.00 5.01 -5.98
C TYR A 4 28.24 5.81 -5.58
N ASN A 5 28.33 7.04 -6.07
CA ASN A 5 29.15 8.08 -5.46
C ASN A 5 28.31 8.87 -4.46
N GLU A 6 28.88 9.28 -3.33
CA GLU A 6 28.17 10.01 -2.28
C GLU A 6 28.80 11.39 -2.02
N MET A 7 27.94 12.38 -1.76
CA MET A 7 28.34 13.69 -1.29
C MET A 7 27.43 14.12 -0.13
N ALA A 8 28.03 14.60 0.96
CA ALA A 8 27.31 15.23 2.07
C ALA A 8 27.66 16.71 2.13
N VAL A 9 26.64 17.57 2.04
CA VAL A 9 26.79 19.03 2.08
C VAL A 9 26.26 19.53 3.42
N PHE A 10 27.13 20.16 4.20
CA PHE A 10 26.80 20.75 5.49
C PHE A 10 26.35 22.20 5.28
N LEU A 11 25.13 22.53 5.71
CA LEU A 11 24.53 23.85 5.59
C LEU A 11 24.40 24.46 6.97
N ASP A 12 25.13 25.53 7.21
CA ASP A 12 24.99 26.38 8.39
C ASP A 12 23.99 27.50 8.07
N HIS A 13 23.07 27.78 9.00
CA HIS A 13 22.21 28.95 8.99
C HIS A 13 22.68 29.96 10.05
N PRO A 14 23.53 30.95 9.69
CA PRO A 14 24.24 31.78 10.66
C PRO A 14 23.32 32.55 11.61
N ALA A 15 22.14 32.97 11.13
CA ALA A 15 21.18 33.74 11.92
C ALA A 15 20.60 32.96 13.10
N THR A 16 20.50 31.63 13.00
CA THR A 16 20.03 30.77 14.10
C THR A 16 21.14 29.88 14.67
N GLY A 17 22.30 29.82 14.01
CA GLY A 17 23.39 28.87 14.29
C GLY A 17 23.00 27.41 14.07
N ARG A 18 21.94 27.13 13.28
CA ARG A 18 21.43 25.78 13.08
C ARG A 18 22.16 25.14 11.90
N MET A 19 22.37 23.84 11.99
CA MET A 19 23.01 23.06 10.93
C MET A 19 22.10 21.95 10.42
N MET A 20 22.13 21.74 9.11
CA MET A 20 21.47 20.65 8.41
C MET A 20 22.46 20.03 7.42
N VAL A 21 22.33 18.74 7.15
CA VAL A 21 23.10 18.07 6.09
C VAL A 21 22.16 17.70 4.96
N ILE A 22 22.58 17.91 3.72
CA ILE A 22 21.94 17.29 2.55
C ILE A 22 22.88 16.22 2.02
N ARG A 23 22.42 14.98 2.03
CA ARG A 23 23.19 13.83 1.52
C ARG A 23 22.67 13.45 0.15
N PHE A 24 23.58 13.33 -0.81
CA PHE A 24 23.33 12.92 -2.19
C PHE A 24 24.02 11.60 -2.48
N ARG A 25 23.34 10.69 -3.18
CA ARG A 25 23.89 9.47 -3.75
C ARG A 25 23.55 9.41 -5.24
N VAL A 26 24.58 9.39 -6.07
CA VAL A 26 24.45 9.30 -7.53
C VAL A 26 24.84 7.90 -7.96
N PHE A 27 23.88 7.22 -8.57
CA PHE A 27 23.99 5.91 -9.20
C PHE A 27 24.15 6.09 -10.71
N ASP A 28 24.48 5.01 -11.42
CA ASP A 28 24.54 5.03 -12.89
C ASP A 28 23.17 5.35 -13.52
N ASP A 29 22.07 5.02 -12.81
CA ASP A 29 20.68 5.12 -13.24
C ASP A 29 19.87 6.24 -12.54
N GLY A 30 20.51 7.10 -11.73
CA GLY A 30 19.81 8.24 -11.13
C GLY A 30 20.43 8.84 -9.86
N LEU A 31 19.67 9.73 -9.24
CA LEU A 31 20.03 10.45 -8.01
C LEU A 31 19.05 10.13 -6.87
N GLY A 32 19.58 9.91 -5.67
CA GLY A 32 18.84 9.96 -4.42
C GLY A 32 19.40 11.05 -3.50
N PHE A 33 18.55 11.81 -2.81
CA PHE A 33 19.01 12.74 -1.77
C PHE A 33 18.05 12.82 -0.58
N ARG A 34 18.54 13.25 0.58
CA ARG A 34 17.73 13.47 1.79
C ARG A 34 18.30 14.58 2.67
N TYR A 35 17.45 15.13 3.54
CA TYR A 35 17.84 16.06 4.60
C TYR A 35 18.13 15.28 5.88
N GLU A 36 19.22 15.59 6.55
CA GLU A 36 19.59 15.04 7.86
C GLU A 36 19.70 16.20 8.86
N PHE A 37 19.11 16.01 10.04
CA PHE A 37 19.05 16.99 11.11
C PHE A 37 19.82 16.43 12.32
N PRO A 38 21.13 16.74 12.45
CA PRO A 38 21.96 16.21 13.54
C PRO A 38 21.54 16.76 14.90
N THR A 39 21.92 16.05 15.96
CA THR A 39 21.79 16.53 17.34
C THR A 39 22.59 17.83 17.52
N GLN A 40 21.92 18.86 18.05
CA GLN A 40 22.48 20.18 18.31
C GLN A 40 21.58 20.95 19.29
N ASP A 41 22.14 21.95 19.97
CA ASP A 41 21.47 22.65 21.07
C ASP A 41 20.22 23.46 20.64
N ASN A 42 20.16 23.87 19.37
CA ASN A 42 19.19 24.84 18.83
C ASN A 42 18.22 24.23 17.78
N LEU A 43 18.24 22.90 17.58
CA LEU A 43 17.31 22.16 16.73
C LEU A 43 17.10 20.75 17.30
N ILE A 44 16.21 20.64 18.30
CA ILE A 44 15.92 19.38 19.02
C ILE A 44 14.58 18.81 18.55
N TYR A 45 13.47 19.49 18.88
CA TYR A 45 12.12 19.17 18.44
C TYR A 45 11.61 20.24 17.49
N PHE A 46 10.99 19.83 16.39
CA PHE A 46 10.41 20.77 15.44
C PHE A 46 9.27 20.11 14.65
N THR A 47 8.39 20.95 14.12
CA THR A 47 7.34 20.53 13.21
C THR A 47 7.62 21.03 11.80
N VAL A 48 7.31 20.21 10.82
CA VAL A 48 7.39 20.58 9.40
C VAL A 48 6.07 21.22 9.01
N LYS A 49 6.12 22.49 8.60
CA LYS A 49 4.96 23.15 7.98
C LYS A 49 4.82 22.72 6.52
N GLU A 50 5.92 22.77 5.78
CA GLU A 50 6.02 22.35 4.39
C GLU A 50 7.45 21.90 4.10
N GLU A 51 7.59 20.88 3.26
CA GLU A 51 8.86 20.58 2.60
C GLU A 51 8.89 21.30 1.24
N LYS A 52 10.00 21.96 0.90
CA LYS A 52 10.13 22.78 -0.32
C LYS A 52 11.10 22.18 -1.34
N THR A 53 11.19 20.86 -1.38
CA THR A 53 11.98 20.15 -2.39
C THR A 53 11.38 20.39 -3.76
N GLN A 54 12.20 20.75 -4.76
CA GLN A 54 11.74 21.01 -6.12
C GLN A 54 12.39 20.09 -7.13
N PHE A 55 11.62 19.72 -8.15
CA PHE A 55 12.04 19.00 -9.34
C PHE A 55 11.65 19.84 -10.55
N SER A 56 12.54 20.76 -10.95
CA SER A 56 12.35 21.56 -12.16
C SER A 56 12.44 20.66 -13.38
N ILE A 57 11.43 20.75 -14.25
CA ILE A 57 11.36 19.94 -15.46
C ILE A 57 11.73 20.79 -16.68
N GLN A 58 12.36 20.16 -17.67
CA GLN A 58 12.66 20.80 -18.94
C GLN A 58 11.55 20.49 -19.95
N GLY A 59 11.01 21.53 -20.59
CA GLY A 59 9.93 21.40 -21.56
C GLY A 59 8.60 20.99 -20.91
N ASP A 60 7.76 20.30 -21.68
CA ASP A 60 6.43 19.85 -21.26
C ASP A 60 6.29 18.34 -21.54
N PRO A 61 6.95 17.48 -20.74
CA PRO A 61 7.01 16.05 -20.98
C PRO A 61 5.63 15.39 -20.86
N MET A 62 5.49 14.22 -21.47
CA MET A 62 4.33 13.36 -21.22
C MET A 62 4.43 12.78 -19.81
N ALA A 63 3.40 12.98 -18.99
CA ALA A 63 3.27 12.44 -17.66
C ALA A 63 2.28 11.28 -17.63
N TYR A 64 2.59 10.30 -16.79
CA TYR A 64 1.71 9.20 -16.46
C TYR A 64 1.44 9.28 -14.95
N TRP A 65 0.23 9.69 -14.59
CA TRP A 65 -0.04 10.17 -13.24
C TRP A 65 -1.42 9.75 -12.73
N ILE A 66 -1.57 9.78 -11.40
CA ILE A 66 -2.85 9.70 -10.70
C ILE A 66 -3.02 10.95 -9.82
N PRO A 67 -4.27 11.37 -9.53
CA PRO A 67 -4.54 12.50 -8.64
C PRO A 67 -3.80 12.39 -7.30
N GLY A 68 -3.17 13.48 -6.90
CA GLY A 68 -2.57 13.63 -5.58
C GLY A 68 -3.65 13.62 -4.51
N ASP A 69 -3.62 12.61 -3.65
CA ASP A 69 -4.68 12.33 -2.67
C ASP A 69 -4.05 11.71 -1.41
N TYR A 70 -4.56 12.08 -0.24
CA TYR A 70 -4.02 11.64 1.04
C TYR A 70 -4.54 10.28 1.53
N ASP A 71 -5.60 9.77 0.90
CA ASP A 71 -6.40 8.66 1.41
C ASP A 71 -6.57 7.49 0.44
N THR A 72 -6.46 7.73 -0.87
CA THR A 72 -6.52 6.63 -1.85
C THR A 72 -5.51 6.78 -2.99
N GLN A 73 -5.04 5.65 -3.51
CA GLN A 73 -4.30 5.57 -4.78
C GLN A 73 -5.08 4.78 -5.85
N GLU A 74 -6.36 4.52 -5.63
CA GLU A 74 -7.19 3.61 -6.46
C GLU A 74 -7.80 4.28 -7.69
N TYR A 75 -7.02 5.18 -8.30
CA TYR A 75 -7.39 5.87 -9.53
C TYR A 75 -6.86 5.14 -10.76
N ASP A 76 -7.59 5.26 -11.87
CA ASP A 76 -7.02 4.97 -13.18
C ASP A 76 -5.96 6.05 -13.49
N TYR A 77 -4.84 5.63 -14.09
CA TYR A 77 -3.81 6.57 -14.53
C TYR A 77 -4.31 7.43 -15.69
N THR A 78 -3.88 8.68 -15.70
CA THR A 78 -4.03 9.60 -16.83
C THR A 78 -2.70 9.76 -17.54
N ILE A 79 -2.73 9.77 -18.87
CA ILE A 79 -1.58 10.04 -19.73
C ILE A 79 -1.84 11.38 -20.43
N SER A 80 -1.07 12.40 -20.08
CA SER A 80 -1.21 13.74 -20.65
C SER A 80 0.12 14.48 -20.62
N LYS A 81 0.24 15.63 -21.28
CA LYS A 81 1.36 16.53 -20.96
C LYS A 81 1.25 17.04 -19.52
N VAL A 82 2.37 17.48 -18.95
CA VAL A 82 2.38 18.06 -17.60
C VAL A 82 1.51 19.32 -17.55
N SER A 83 1.54 20.16 -18.58
CA SER A 83 0.70 21.35 -18.70
C SER A 83 -0.81 21.05 -18.71
N GLU A 84 -1.19 19.82 -19.06
CA GLU A 84 -2.59 19.38 -19.18
C GLU A 84 -3.12 18.72 -17.90
N ILE A 85 -2.30 18.54 -16.85
CA ILE A 85 -2.73 17.93 -15.59
C ILE A 85 -3.95 18.67 -15.01
N LYS A 86 -3.90 20.01 -15.00
CA LYS A 86 -4.95 20.86 -14.41
C LYS A 86 -6.32 20.60 -15.02
N GLN A 87 -6.40 20.60 -16.35
CA GLN A 87 -7.66 20.43 -17.07
C GLN A 87 -8.20 19.00 -16.98
N ASN A 88 -7.34 18.00 -16.79
CA ASN A 88 -7.70 16.58 -16.69
C ASN A 88 -8.00 16.13 -15.24
N MET A 89 -7.59 16.90 -14.22
CA MET A 89 -7.71 16.53 -12.81
C MET A 89 -9.13 16.17 -12.39
N LYS A 90 -10.11 17.00 -12.76
CA LYS A 90 -11.52 16.78 -12.39
C LYS A 90 -12.07 15.45 -12.90
N THR A 91 -11.65 15.02 -14.09
CA THR A 91 -12.07 13.74 -14.67
C THR A 91 -11.27 12.56 -14.14
N ALA A 92 -10.03 12.78 -13.72
CA ALA A 92 -9.16 11.76 -13.15
C ALA A 92 -9.57 11.35 -11.73
N ILE A 93 -10.16 12.27 -10.95
CA ILE A 93 -10.69 11.97 -9.61
C ILE A 93 -12.04 11.24 -9.74
N THR A 94 -12.02 9.92 -9.59
CA THR A 94 -13.22 9.08 -9.54
C THR A 94 -13.65 8.78 -8.10
N PRO A 95 -14.95 8.50 -7.82
CA PRO A 95 -15.41 8.23 -6.45
C PRO A 95 -14.68 7.05 -5.79
N ASN A 96 -14.31 7.22 -4.51
CA ASN A 96 -13.75 6.23 -3.61
C ASN A 96 -14.40 6.33 -2.22
N ALA A 97 -14.26 5.30 -1.38
CA ALA A 97 -14.77 5.26 -0.02
C ALA A 97 -14.06 6.24 0.93
N SER A 98 -12.78 6.55 0.67
CA SER A 98 -12.02 7.59 1.34
C SER A 98 -11.12 8.28 0.32
N GLN A 99 -11.18 9.61 0.25
CA GLN A 99 -10.38 10.40 -0.69
C GLN A 99 -10.26 11.86 -0.23
N THR A 100 -9.06 12.40 -0.26
CA THR A 100 -8.78 13.82 0.00
C THR A 100 -7.82 14.38 -1.05
N PRO A 101 -8.31 14.78 -2.24
CA PRO A 101 -7.48 15.43 -3.24
C PRO A 101 -7.05 16.82 -2.75
N PHE A 102 -5.78 17.19 -2.95
CA PHE A 102 -5.24 18.42 -2.34
C PHE A 102 -4.99 19.59 -3.30
N SER A 103 -4.95 19.36 -4.62
CA SER A 103 -4.63 20.39 -5.61
C SER A 103 -5.16 20.02 -7.00
N GLU A 104 -5.53 21.03 -7.79
CA GLU A 104 -5.89 20.86 -9.21
C GLU A 104 -4.70 20.40 -10.06
N THR A 105 -3.47 20.53 -9.54
CA THR A 105 -2.22 20.10 -10.19
C THR A 105 -1.40 19.16 -9.32
N GLY A 106 -2.01 18.58 -8.29
CA GLY A 106 -1.40 17.61 -7.38
C GLY A 106 -1.41 16.21 -7.97
N VAL A 107 -0.27 15.51 -7.92
CA VAL A 107 -0.13 14.12 -8.37
C VAL A 107 0.59 13.28 -7.32
N GLN A 108 0.36 11.97 -7.32
CA GLN A 108 1.14 11.05 -6.47
C GLN A 108 2.47 10.68 -7.12
N THR A 109 3.36 10.11 -6.29
CA THR A 109 4.53 9.39 -6.78
C THR A 109 4.27 7.87 -6.70
N PRO A 110 5.01 7.01 -7.41
CA PRO A 110 6.01 7.32 -8.43
C PRO A 110 5.37 8.00 -9.64
N LEU A 111 5.87 9.19 -9.99
CA LEU A 111 5.47 9.92 -11.19
C LEU A 111 6.43 9.54 -12.31
N LEU A 112 5.90 9.02 -13.41
CA LEU A 112 6.70 8.74 -14.62
C LEU A 112 6.50 9.85 -15.64
N LEU A 113 7.61 10.34 -16.18
CA LEU A 113 7.68 11.34 -17.22
C LEU A 113 8.45 10.77 -18.42
N LYS A 114 8.02 11.13 -19.62
CA LYS A 114 8.74 10.87 -20.88
C LYS A 114 8.97 12.20 -21.59
N THR A 115 10.24 12.57 -21.77
CA THR A 115 10.62 13.80 -22.44
C THR A 115 10.58 13.65 -23.96
N GLU A 116 10.45 14.77 -24.68
CA GLU A 116 10.49 14.78 -26.15
C GLU A 116 11.84 14.28 -26.70
N ASN A 117 12.91 14.45 -25.94
CA ASN A 117 14.26 13.99 -26.29
C ASN A 117 14.51 12.51 -25.96
N GLY A 118 13.47 11.76 -25.57
CA GLY A 118 13.55 10.32 -25.36
C GLY A 118 14.02 9.86 -23.97
N LEU A 119 14.13 10.76 -22.99
CA LEU A 119 14.42 10.38 -21.61
C LEU A 119 13.15 9.93 -20.88
N TYR A 120 13.30 8.89 -20.08
CA TYR A 120 12.34 8.44 -19.10
C TYR A 120 12.82 8.87 -17.72
N ILE A 121 11.95 9.54 -16.96
CA ILE A 121 12.28 10.06 -15.62
C ILE A 121 11.21 9.57 -14.65
N SER A 122 11.63 8.97 -13.53
CA SER A 122 10.73 8.65 -12.43
C SER A 122 11.07 9.48 -11.19
N LEU A 123 10.09 10.23 -10.70
CA LEU A 123 10.18 10.99 -9.46
C LEU A 123 9.46 10.23 -8.35
N HIS A 124 10.17 9.92 -7.27
CA HIS A 124 9.64 9.12 -6.18
C HIS A 124 10.39 9.38 -4.86
N GLU A 125 10.13 8.55 -3.86
CA GLU A 125 10.83 8.54 -2.58
C GLU A 125 11.22 7.13 -2.16
N ALA A 126 12.17 7.02 -1.22
CA ALA A 126 12.60 5.75 -0.64
C ALA A 126 12.75 5.85 0.88
N ALA A 127 12.46 4.76 1.58
CA ALA A 127 12.53 4.66 3.04
C ALA A 127 11.63 5.67 3.76
N LEU A 128 10.33 5.68 3.42
CA LEU A 128 9.32 6.46 4.13
C LEU A 128 9.08 5.85 5.51
N ILE A 129 9.80 6.36 6.52
CA ILE A 129 9.72 5.95 7.92
C ILE A 129 9.59 7.21 8.77
N ASN A 130 8.62 7.23 9.69
CA ASN A 130 8.39 8.34 10.62
C ASN A 130 8.29 9.71 9.94
N TYR A 131 7.59 9.77 8.81
CA TYR A 131 7.33 10.99 8.05
C TYR A 131 6.02 10.84 7.25
N GLY A 132 5.39 11.94 6.87
CA GLY A 132 4.22 11.92 5.97
C GLY A 132 4.64 11.57 4.53
N ALA A 133 3.74 10.96 3.75
CA ALA A 133 4.05 10.57 2.38
C ALA A 133 4.23 11.79 1.48
N MET A 134 5.14 11.68 0.50
CA MET A 134 5.39 12.74 -0.47
C MET A 134 4.48 12.61 -1.70
N HIS A 135 3.66 13.61 -1.92
CA HIS A 135 3.03 13.91 -3.20
C HIS A 135 3.82 15.00 -3.94
N LEU A 136 3.43 15.31 -5.17
CA LEU A 136 4.02 16.38 -5.96
C LEU A 136 2.94 17.36 -6.37
N ASN A 137 3.14 18.65 -6.11
CA ASN A 137 2.28 19.70 -6.62
C ASN A 137 2.99 20.40 -7.78
N TYR A 138 2.38 20.40 -8.97
CA TYR A 138 2.97 21.06 -10.13
C TYR A 138 2.75 22.57 -10.07
N ASN A 139 3.85 23.32 -10.08
CA ASN A 139 3.90 24.77 -10.19
C ASN A 139 4.12 25.19 -11.64
N THR A 140 3.10 25.82 -12.23
CA THR A 140 3.12 26.30 -13.62
C THR A 140 4.02 27.51 -13.84
N GLU A 141 4.32 28.30 -12.81
CA GLU A 141 5.17 29.49 -12.94
C GLU A 141 6.65 29.11 -13.10
N ASP A 142 7.11 28.15 -12.30
CA ASP A 142 8.51 27.71 -12.27
C ASP A 142 8.79 26.46 -13.13
N ASN A 143 7.76 25.94 -13.81
CA ASN A 143 7.80 24.66 -14.52
C ASN A 143 8.45 23.55 -13.66
N SER A 144 7.94 23.37 -12.44
CA SER A 144 8.53 22.46 -11.45
C SER A 144 7.48 21.70 -10.66
N PHE A 145 7.84 20.50 -10.21
CA PHE A 145 7.09 19.81 -9.17
C PHE A 145 7.69 20.15 -7.81
N VAL A 146 6.84 20.53 -6.84
CA VAL A 146 7.24 20.79 -5.46
C VAL A 146 6.74 19.65 -4.57
N SER A 147 7.57 19.17 -3.66
CA SER A 147 7.15 18.19 -2.64
C SER A 147 5.94 18.71 -1.88
N TRP A 148 4.93 17.86 -1.74
CA TRP A 148 3.73 18.13 -0.97
C TRP A 148 3.51 16.97 -0.01
N ILE A 149 3.81 17.19 1.27
CA ILE A 149 3.73 16.13 2.28
C ILE A 149 2.28 16.02 2.78
N THR A 150 1.81 14.78 3.00
CA THR A 150 0.51 14.52 3.62
C THR A 150 0.48 15.11 5.04
N PRO A 151 -0.53 15.93 5.37
CA PRO A 151 -0.65 16.48 6.71
C PRO A 151 -1.22 15.46 7.71
N ASP A 152 -0.89 15.64 8.98
CA ASP A 152 -1.60 15.06 10.12
C ASP A 152 -2.90 15.86 10.38
N ALA A 153 -3.74 15.42 11.32
CA ALA A 153 -5.05 16.03 11.59
C ALA A 153 -5.00 17.52 12.00
N ASP A 154 -3.87 17.98 12.55
CA ASP A 154 -3.65 19.38 12.93
C ASP A 154 -3.07 20.25 11.80
N GLY A 155 -2.84 19.66 10.62
CA GLY A 155 -2.29 20.32 9.45
C GLY A 155 -0.76 20.38 9.41
N THR A 156 -0.06 19.92 10.46
CA THR A 156 1.40 19.75 10.40
C THR A 156 1.76 18.60 9.48
N LYS A 157 2.99 18.60 8.96
CA LYS A 157 3.45 17.64 7.95
C LYS A 157 4.64 16.80 8.44
N GLY A 158 4.78 16.70 9.76
CA GLY A 158 5.85 15.95 10.39
C GLY A 158 6.23 16.53 11.75
N HIS A 159 6.13 15.74 12.80
CA HIS A 159 6.71 15.94 14.12
C HIS A 159 8.05 15.21 14.21
N LEU A 160 9.14 15.96 14.31
CA LEU A 160 10.49 15.41 14.28
C LEU A 160 11.29 15.76 15.53
N GLN A 161 12.19 14.83 15.87
CA GLN A 161 13.19 14.99 16.93
C GLN A 161 14.57 14.63 16.38
N SER A 162 15.56 15.50 16.56
CA SER A 162 16.96 15.22 16.18
C SER A 162 17.62 14.23 17.14
N PRO A 163 18.52 13.33 16.66
CA PRO A 163 18.94 13.20 15.28
C PRO A 163 17.89 12.45 14.43
N CYS A 164 17.53 13.03 13.28
CA CYS A 164 16.59 12.42 12.33
C CYS A 164 16.93 12.78 10.89
N HIS A 165 16.21 12.20 9.94
CA HIS A 165 16.32 12.52 8.53
C HIS A 165 14.96 12.39 7.85
N THR A 166 14.80 13.06 6.71
CA THR A 166 13.67 12.79 5.81
C THR A 166 13.84 11.43 5.14
N PRO A 167 12.78 10.89 4.52
CA PRO A 167 12.93 9.89 3.47
C PRO A 167 13.84 10.41 2.35
N TRP A 168 14.37 9.50 1.55
CA TRP A 168 15.08 9.88 0.33
C TRP A 168 14.10 10.35 -0.73
N ARG A 169 14.49 11.35 -1.53
CA ARG A 169 13.83 11.73 -2.77
C ARG A 169 14.65 11.20 -3.92
N THR A 170 14.01 10.56 -4.88
CA THR A 170 14.67 9.82 -5.95
C THR A 170 14.26 10.33 -7.31
N ILE A 171 15.26 10.47 -8.18
CA ILE A 171 15.13 10.78 -9.60
C ILE A 171 15.82 9.65 -10.34
N ILE A 172 15.06 8.69 -10.86
CA ILE A 172 15.58 7.63 -11.73
C ILE A 172 15.47 8.14 -13.16
N VAL A 173 16.52 8.01 -13.96
CA VAL A 173 16.55 8.52 -15.33
C VAL A 173 17.31 7.58 -16.25
N SER A 174 16.76 7.33 -17.44
CA SER A 174 17.42 6.60 -18.53
C SER A 174 16.82 7.00 -19.88
N ASP A 175 17.56 6.80 -20.96
CA ASP A 175 17.04 6.84 -22.34
C ASP A 175 16.36 5.52 -22.76
N ASP A 176 16.37 4.51 -21.89
CA ASP A 176 15.66 3.24 -22.04
C ASP A 176 14.65 3.01 -20.90
N ALA A 177 13.37 2.86 -21.25
CA ALA A 177 12.31 2.59 -20.27
C ALA A 177 12.55 1.29 -19.47
N ARG A 178 13.27 0.32 -20.05
CA ARG A 178 13.60 -0.96 -19.39
C ARG A 178 14.56 -0.75 -18.21
N ASP A 179 15.40 0.28 -18.26
CA ASP A 179 16.33 0.57 -17.17
C ASP A 179 15.62 1.16 -15.96
N ILE A 180 14.52 1.90 -16.16
CA ILE A 180 13.69 2.36 -15.04
C ILE A 180 13.13 1.13 -14.28
N LEU A 181 12.75 0.05 -14.97
CA LEU A 181 12.33 -1.24 -14.39
C LEU A 181 13.49 -2.03 -13.77
N ALA A 182 14.67 -1.95 -14.37
CA ALA A 182 15.86 -2.62 -13.87
C ALA A 182 16.45 -1.92 -12.63
N SER A 183 16.12 -0.64 -12.41
CA SER A 183 16.64 0.14 -11.28
C SER A 183 16.35 -0.54 -9.94
N ARG A 184 17.35 -0.50 -9.06
CA ARG A 184 17.24 -0.97 -7.67
C ARG A 184 17.51 0.15 -6.68
N MET A 185 17.54 1.40 -7.12
CA MET A 185 17.85 2.57 -6.29
C MET A 185 16.95 2.65 -5.06
N THR A 186 15.63 2.52 -5.22
CA THR A 186 14.67 2.57 -4.09
C THR A 186 15.01 1.55 -3.01
N LEU A 187 15.30 0.29 -3.39
CA LEU A 187 15.74 -0.73 -2.45
C LEU A 187 17.12 -0.39 -1.87
N ASN A 188 18.09 0.04 -2.70
CA ASN A 188 19.45 0.36 -2.30
C ASN A 188 19.55 1.52 -1.28
N LEU A 189 18.55 2.41 -1.26
CA LEU A 189 18.44 3.53 -0.32
C LEU A 189 17.75 3.19 1.02
N ASN A 190 17.14 2.01 1.13
CA ASN A 190 16.61 1.51 2.40
C ASN A 190 17.70 0.91 3.29
N GLU A 191 17.42 0.82 4.58
CA GLU A 191 18.31 0.13 5.52
C GLU A 191 18.45 -1.36 5.17
N PRO A 192 19.55 -2.02 5.56
CA PRO A 192 19.67 -3.48 5.45
C PRO A 192 18.57 -4.21 6.24
N CYS A 193 18.37 -5.49 5.91
CA CYS A 193 17.42 -6.35 6.61
C CYS A 193 17.66 -6.34 8.13
N LYS A 194 16.61 -6.03 8.90
CA LYS A 194 16.61 -6.06 10.38
C LYS A 194 16.13 -7.40 10.96
N ILE A 195 15.54 -8.27 10.14
CA ILE A 195 15.12 -9.62 10.55
C ILE A 195 16.34 -10.55 10.53
N LYS A 196 16.81 -10.95 11.72
CA LYS A 196 18.01 -11.80 11.89
C LYS A 196 17.89 -13.16 11.18
N ASP A 197 16.73 -13.78 11.26
CA ASP A 197 16.42 -15.06 10.60
C ASP A 197 15.21 -14.87 9.69
N PRO A 198 15.42 -14.60 8.38
CA PRO A 198 14.34 -14.47 7.42
C PRO A 198 13.90 -15.81 6.82
N SER A 199 14.37 -16.96 7.32
CA SER A 199 14.13 -18.27 6.69
C SER A 199 12.66 -18.69 6.64
N TRP A 200 11.82 -18.11 7.50
CA TRP A 200 10.37 -18.35 7.56
C TRP A 200 9.57 -17.55 6.53
N ILE A 201 10.18 -16.53 5.92
CA ILE A 201 9.54 -15.70 4.90
C ILE A 201 9.63 -16.43 3.57
N LYS A 202 8.48 -16.73 2.97
CA LYS A 202 8.38 -17.53 1.74
C LYS A 202 7.39 -16.89 0.75
N PRO A 203 7.72 -16.87 -0.56
CA PRO A 203 6.72 -16.60 -1.58
C PRO A 203 5.50 -17.52 -1.41
N THR A 204 4.31 -17.01 -1.70
CA THR A 204 3.05 -17.72 -1.51
C THR A 204 2.14 -17.50 -2.72
N LYS A 205 1.75 -18.58 -3.40
CA LYS A 205 0.69 -18.57 -4.39
C LYS A 205 -0.60 -19.06 -3.73
N TYR A 206 -1.68 -18.31 -3.86
CA TYR A 206 -2.92 -18.63 -3.16
C TYR A 206 -4.16 -18.40 -4.02
N ILE A 207 -5.28 -18.97 -3.56
CA ILE A 207 -6.64 -18.65 -4.00
C ILE A 207 -7.44 -18.17 -2.80
N GLY A 208 -8.67 -17.70 -2.97
CA GLY A 208 -9.46 -17.33 -1.79
C GLY A 208 -10.96 -17.29 -2.00
N VAL A 209 -11.66 -17.49 -0.88
CA VAL A 209 -13.05 -17.05 -0.70
C VAL A 209 -12.98 -15.52 -0.61
N TRP A 210 -13.09 -14.88 -1.76
CA TRP A 210 -12.87 -13.43 -1.91
C TRP A 210 -13.71 -12.87 -3.05
N TRP A 211 -13.45 -13.32 -4.28
CA TRP A 211 -14.07 -12.78 -5.50
C TRP A 211 -15.60 -12.87 -5.51
N GLU A 212 -16.15 -13.87 -4.81
CA GLU A 212 -17.59 -14.03 -4.66
C GLU A 212 -18.24 -12.88 -3.88
N MET A 213 -17.56 -12.27 -2.90
CA MET A 213 -18.07 -11.07 -2.21
C MET A 213 -17.86 -9.81 -3.06
N ILE A 214 -16.70 -9.68 -3.71
CA ILE A 214 -16.39 -8.56 -4.60
C ILE A 214 -17.42 -8.42 -5.73
N THR A 215 -17.86 -9.54 -6.31
CA THR A 215 -18.88 -9.57 -7.37
C THR A 215 -20.32 -9.50 -6.85
N GLY A 216 -20.53 -9.54 -5.53
CA GLY A 216 -21.85 -9.55 -4.90
C GLY A 216 -22.59 -10.89 -4.98
N LYS A 217 -21.93 -11.97 -5.43
CA LYS A 217 -22.50 -13.34 -5.42
C LYS A 217 -22.72 -13.83 -3.99
N SER A 218 -21.73 -13.60 -3.13
CA SER A 218 -21.74 -13.89 -1.70
C SER A 218 -21.68 -12.58 -0.90
N GLN A 219 -21.78 -12.67 0.42
CA GLN A 219 -21.63 -11.57 1.36
C GLN A 219 -20.53 -11.92 2.37
N TRP A 220 -19.87 -10.90 2.89
CA TRP A 220 -18.98 -11.04 4.05
C TRP A 220 -19.77 -11.21 5.36
N SER A 221 -20.94 -10.55 5.48
CA SER A 221 -21.80 -10.67 6.65
C SER A 221 -22.42 -12.07 6.78
N TYR A 222 -22.83 -12.40 7.99
CA TYR A 222 -23.55 -13.64 8.31
C TYR A 222 -25.07 -13.46 8.20
N THR A 223 -25.59 -12.29 8.61
CA THR A 223 -27.02 -12.04 8.79
C THR A 223 -27.46 -10.65 8.33
N PHE A 224 -28.77 -10.52 8.07
CA PHE A 224 -29.45 -9.24 7.85
C PHE A 224 -30.53 -8.97 8.92
N ASP A 225 -30.59 -9.79 9.98
CA ASP A 225 -31.65 -9.74 10.99
C ASP A 225 -31.59 -8.51 11.89
N VAL A 226 -30.44 -7.83 11.94
CA VAL A 226 -30.19 -6.66 12.78
C VAL A 226 -29.69 -5.50 11.93
N PRO A 227 -30.06 -4.25 12.28
CA PRO A 227 -29.59 -3.07 11.57
C PRO A 227 -28.14 -2.71 11.90
N SER A 228 -27.61 -3.20 13.02
CA SER A 228 -26.21 -3.08 13.42
C SER A 228 -25.83 -4.11 14.48
N ILE A 229 -24.52 -4.24 14.76
CA ILE A 229 -23.97 -5.19 15.74
C ILE A 229 -23.11 -4.49 16.79
N LEU A 230 -22.94 -5.15 17.94
CA LEU A 230 -22.01 -4.74 18.99
C LEU A 230 -21.10 -5.92 19.33
N ILE A 231 -19.79 -5.76 19.10
CA ILE A 231 -18.79 -6.77 19.43
C ILE A 231 -18.84 -7.09 20.94
N GLY A 232 -18.92 -8.38 21.27
CA GLY A 232 -19.07 -8.87 22.65
C GLY A 232 -20.48 -8.79 23.25
N GLN A 233 -21.48 -8.22 22.55
CA GLN A 233 -22.87 -8.17 23.02
C GLN A 233 -23.86 -8.86 22.08
N THR A 234 -23.68 -8.72 20.77
CA THR A 234 -24.52 -9.38 19.77
C THR A 234 -24.30 -10.89 19.81
N ASP A 235 -25.36 -11.64 20.10
CA ASP A 235 -25.34 -13.10 20.13
C ASP A 235 -25.71 -13.68 18.77
N TYR A 236 -24.70 -13.94 17.92
CA TYR A 236 -24.89 -14.49 16.59
C TYR A 236 -25.53 -15.89 16.58
N SER A 237 -25.50 -16.64 17.69
CA SER A 237 -26.17 -17.94 17.78
C SER A 237 -27.70 -17.85 17.73
N LYS A 238 -28.25 -16.66 18.03
CA LYS A 238 -29.68 -16.35 17.97
C LYS A 238 -30.12 -15.67 16.68
N LEU A 239 -29.18 -15.32 15.81
CA LEU A 239 -29.46 -14.64 14.54
C LEU A 239 -29.56 -15.65 13.41
N LYS A 240 -30.44 -15.37 12.44
CA LYS A 240 -30.65 -16.22 11.29
C LYS A 240 -29.57 -15.95 10.23
N PRO A 241 -28.87 -16.97 9.73
CA PRO A 241 -27.98 -16.80 8.59
C PRO A 241 -28.79 -16.41 7.35
N HIS A 242 -28.35 -15.41 6.59
CA HIS A 242 -29.05 -14.98 5.38
C HIS A 242 -28.81 -15.91 4.17
N GLY A 243 -27.99 -16.96 4.31
CA GLY A 243 -27.77 -17.99 3.28
C GLY A 243 -26.89 -17.56 2.10
N LYS A 244 -26.19 -16.44 2.22
CA LYS A 244 -25.27 -15.87 1.21
C LYS A 244 -23.85 -15.68 1.74
N HIS A 245 -23.58 -16.14 2.97
CA HIS A 245 -22.28 -15.94 3.61
C HIS A 245 -21.22 -16.80 2.91
N GLY A 246 -20.13 -16.16 2.45
CA GLY A 246 -19.09 -16.84 1.68
C GLY A 246 -18.19 -17.73 2.54
N ALA A 247 -17.83 -17.27 3.73
CA ALA A 247 -16.88 -17.92 4.64
C ALA A 247 -17.53 -18.99 5.51
N THR A 248 -18.14 -19.99 4.88
CA THR A 248 -18.64 -21.18 5.61
C THR A 248 -17.61 -22.30 5.59
N THR A 249 -17.57 -23.12 6.65
CA THR A 249 -16.69 -24.29 6.75
C THR A 249 -16.75 -25.20 5.52
N THR A 250 -17.95 -25.46 5.01
CA THR A 250 -18.17 -26.29 3.83
C THR A 250 -17.59 -25.65 2.56
N ASN A 251 -17.77 -24.34 2.37
CA ASN A 251 -17.23 -23.65 1.20
C ASN A 251 -15.69 -23.60 1.27
N VAL A 252 -15.14 -23.23 2.42
CA VAL A 252 -13.69 -23.13 2.63
C VAL A 252 -12.99 -24.46 2.36
N LYS A 253 -13.56 -25.60 2.80
CA LYS A 253 -13.00 -26.92 2.49
C LYS A 253 -12.93 -27.22 0.99
N LYS A 254 -13.86 -26.72 0.17
CA LYS A 254 -13.81 -26.86 -1.30
C LYS A 254 -12.64 -26.08 -1.90
N TYR A 255 -12.37 -24.87 -1.41
CA TYR A 255 -11.21 -24.08 -1.83
C TYR A 255 -9.91 -24.77 -1.39
N ILE A 256 -9.83 -25.31 -0.18
CA ILE A 256 -8.68 -26.11 0.28
C ILE A 256 -8.45 -27.32 -0.63
N ASP A 257 -9.49 -28.05 -0.99
CA ASP A 257 -9.37 -29.21 -1.90
C ASP A 257 -8.87 -28.79 -3.28
N PHE A 258 -9.35 -27.67 -3.83
CA PHE A 258 -8.87 -27.12 -5.09
C PHE A 258 -7.41 -26.67 -5.00
N ALA A 259 -7.06 -25.92 -3.96
CA ALA A 259 -5.70 -25.45 -3.72
C ALA A 259 -4.72 -26.62 -3.64
N SER A 260 -5.04 -27.64 -2.84
CA SER A 260 -4.25 -28.86 -2.67
C SER A 260 -4.09 -29.62 -3.99
N LYS A 261 -5.18 -29.79 -4.75
CA LYS A 261 -5.18 -30.47 -6.05
C LYS A 261 -4.31 -29.78 -7.10
N HIS A 262 -4.22 -28.44 -7.05
CA HIS A 262 -3.57 -27.63 -8.08
C HIS A 262 -2.23 -27.01 -7.64
N GLY A 263 -1.71 -27.39 -6.46
CA GLY A 263 -0.39 -26.97 -5.99
C GLY A 263 -0.32 -25.50 -5.60
N PHE A 264 -1.40 -24.95 -5.03
CA PHE A 264 -1.37 -23.65 -4.36
C PHE A 264 -0.91 -23.81 -2.91
N ASP A 265 -0.16 -22.82 -2.42
CA ASP A 265 0.42 -22.82 -1.08
C ASP A 265 -0.63 -22.47 -0.01
N GLY A 266 -1.61 -21.62 -0.37
CA GLY A 266 -2.55 -21.08 0.61
C GLY A 266 -3.97 -20.80 0.12
N VAL A 267 -4.86 -20.59 1.10
CA VAL A 267 -6.25 -20.15 0.91
C VAL A 267 -6.54 -18.94 1.80
N LEU A 268 -6.90 -17.81 1.20
CA LEU A 268 -7.46 -16.64 1.89
C LEU A 268 -8.97 -16.83 2.12
N VAL A 269 -9.46 -16.39 3.28
CA VAL A 269 -10.89 -16.34 3.57
C VAL A 269 -11.23 -15.00 4.21
N GLU A 270 -11.99 -14.18 3.50
CA GLU A 270 -12.58 -12.96 4.06
C GLU A 270 -14.01 -13.22 4.55
N GLY A 271 -14.48 -12.47 5.54
CA GLY A 271 -15.80 -12.68 6.14
C GLY A 271 -15.81 -13.73 7.25
N TRP A 272 -14.66 -14.23 7.70
CA TRP A 272 -14.61 -15.36 8.66
C TRP A 272 -15.01 -14.97 10.10
N ASN A 273 -14.74 -13.73 10.50
CA ASN A 273 -14.89 -13.21 11.87
C ASN A 273 -16.17 -12.38 12.04
N ILE A 274 -16.69 -12.26 13.25
CA ILE A 274 -17.85 -11.41 13.52
C ILE A 274 -17.57 -9.93 13.21
N GLY A 275 -18.60 -9.18 12.79
CA GLY A 275 -18.57 -7.72 12.64
C GLY A 275 -18.85 -7.18 11.23
N TRP A 276 -18.88 -8.05 10.21
CA TRP A 276 -19.05 -7.66 8.80
C TRP A 276 -20.42 -7.09 8.47
N GLU A 277 -21.40 -7.09 9.38
CA GLU A 277 -22.64 -6.36 9.19
C GLU A 277 -22.42 -4.82 9.15
N ASP A 278 -21.39 -4.32 9.84
CA ASP A 278 -21.15 -2.87 10.04
C ASP A 278 -19.84 -2.36 9.42
N TRP A 279 -19.16 -3.16 8.59
CA TRP A 279 -17.77 -2.91 8.16
C TRP A 279 -17.58 -1.67 7.26
N PHE A 280 -18.61 -1.22 6.53
CA PHE A 280 -18.42 -0.22 5.48
C PHE A 280 -19.07 1.13 5.84
N GLY A 281 -18.29 2.21 5.78
CA GLY A 281 -18.81 3.59 5.77
C GLY A 281 -19.38 4.13 7.09
N ASN A 282 -19.26 3.38 8.20
CA ASN A 282 -19.91 3.74 9.47
C ASN A 282 -19.02 4.53 10.43
N SER A 283 -17.73 4.74 10.13
CA SER A 283 -16.75 5.33 11.07
C SER A 283 -16.82 4.69 12.46
N LYS A 284 -16.88 3.35 12.49
CA LYS A 284 -17.13 2.55 13.69
C LYS A 284 -15.80 2.18 14.37
N ASP A 285 -15.64 2.62 15.62
CA ASP A 285 -14.41 2.37 16.39
C ASP A 285 -14.24 0.88 16.71
N HIS A 286 -15.13 0.29 17.52
CA HIS A 286 -15.07 -1.12 17.88
C HIS A 286 -15.80 -1.99 16.85
N VAL A 287 -15.20 -2.13 15.66
CA VAL A 287 -15.79 -2.81 14.49
C VAL A 287 -15.47 -4.30 14.42
N PHE A 288 -14.26 -4.70 14.83
CA PHE A 288 -13.78 -6.10 14.83
C PHE A 288 -12.95 -6.41 16.08
N ASP A 289 -12.96 -7.67 16.52
CA ASP A 289 -12.03 -8.19 17.55
C ASP A 289 -10.90 -9.08 16.97
N PHE A 290 -10.96 -9.38 15.67
CA PHE A 290 -9.99 -10.16 14.90
C PHE A 290 -9.76 -11.61 15.39
N VAL A 291 -10.58 -12.12 16.31
CA VAL A 291 -10.38 -13.45 16.93
C VAL A 291 -11.64 -14.30 17.03
N THR A 292 -12.83 -13.71 16.93
CA THR A 292 -14.08 -14.46 17.08
C THR A 292 -14.67 -14.84 15.72
N PRO A 293 -14.70 -16.13 15.34
CA PRO A 293 -15.30 -16.57 14.09
C PRO A 293 -16.84 -16.49 14.12
N TYR A 294 -17.48 -16.40 12.96
CA TYR A 294 -18.92 -16.60 12.83
C TYR A 294 -19.36 -18.04 13.17
N PRO A 295 -20.64 -18.29 13.53
CA PRO A 295 -21.13 -19.62 13.89
C PRO A 295 -20.96 -20.71 12.82
N ASP A 296 -20.84 -20.34 11.54
CA ASP A 296 -20.68 -21.25 10.41
C ASP A 296 -19.22 -21.40 9.93
N PHE A 297 -18.27 -20.76 10.61
CA PHE A 297 -16.83 -20.87 10.39
C PHE A 297 -16.17 -21.63 11.56
N ASP A 298 -16.06 -22.95 11.43
CA ASP A 298 -15.34 -23.79 12.39
C ASP A 298 -13.84 -23.69 12.13
N MET A 299 -13.19 -22.77 12.85
CA MET A 299 -11.76 -22.53 12.74
C MET A 299 -10.97 -23.84 12.92
N ALA A 300 -11.27 -24.64 13.94
CA ALA A 300 -10.46 -25.80 14.30
C ALA A 300 -10.55 -26.87 13.21
N ALA A 301 -11.76 -27.14 12.72
CA ALA A 301 -11.97 -28.07 11.62
C ALA A 301 -11.32 -27.58 10.33
N ILE A 302 -11.31 -26.28 10.04
CA ILE A 302 -10.66 -25.71 8.85
C ILE A 302 -9.14 -25.84 8.96
N ARG A 303 -8.56 -25.42 10.09
CA ARG A 303 -7.11 -25.53 10.37
C ARG A 303 -6.62 -26.96 10.20
N ASP A 304 -7.30 -27.90 10.83
CA ASP A 304 -6.89 -29.31 10.83
C ASP A 304 -7.07 -29.93 9.44
N TYR A 305 -8.11 -29.54 8.70
CA TYR A 305 -8.31 -29.97 7.31
C TYR A 305 -7.26 -29.40 6.36
N ALA A 306 -6.96 -28.10 6.44
CA ALA A 306 -5.92 -27.45 5.64
C ALA A 306 -4.55 -28.11 5.88
N ARG A 307 -4.21 -28.39 7.15
CA ARG A 307 -3.00 -29.14 7.51
C ARG A 307 -2.97 -30.54 6.89
N SER A 308 -4.09 -31.28 6.93
CA SER A 308 -4.18 -32.61 6.31
C SER A 308 -3.99 -32.60 4.79
N LYS A 309 -4.20 -31.44 4.16
CA LYS A 309 -4.07 -31.21 2.72
C LYS A 309 -2.78 -30.49 2.32
N ASN A 310 -1.89 -30.22 3.29
CA ASN A 310 -0.67 -29.44 3.11
C ASN A 310 -0.93 -28.06 2.49
N VAL A 311 -2.01 -27.39 2.90
CA VAL A 311 -2.38 -26.04 2.49
C VAL A 311 -2.34 -25.13 3.71
N LYS A 312 -1.79 -23.93 3.56
CA LYS A 312 -1.81 -22.89 4.60
C LYS A 312 -3.08 -22.06 4.51
N MET A 313 -3.59 -21.61 5.65
CA MET A 313 -4.62 -20.59 5.67
C MET A 313 -3.97 -19.21 5.76
N ILE A 314 -4.52 -18.25 5.02
CA ILE A 314 -4.10 -16.84 5.06
C ILE A 314 -5.16 -16.07 5.85
N MET A 315 -4.71 -15.35 6.88
CA MET A 315 -5.59 -14.60 7.77
C MET A 315 -6.11 -13.35 7.07
N HIS A 316 -7.28 -12.87 7.47
CA HIS A 316 -7.82 -11.58 7.03
C HIS A 316 -8.12 -10.66 8.22
N HIS A 317 -7.50 -9.48 8.23
CA HIS A 317 -7.71 -8.40 9.20
C HIS A 317 -8.13 -7.11 8.47
N GLU A 318 -9.35 -7.07 7.95
CA GLU A 318 -9.97 -5.79 7.60
C GLU A 318 -10.19 -4.97 8.88
N THR A 319 -9.82 -3.69 8.86
CA THR A 319 -9.90 -2.83 10.04
C THR A 319 -11.05 -1.82 9.96
N SER A 320 -11.66 -1.64 8.79
CA SER A 320 -12.60 -0.56 8.49
C SER A 320 -12.01 0.81 8.87
N SER A 321 -10.70 0.95 8.63
CA SER A 321 -9.88 2.11 9.00
C SER A 321 -9.87 2.45 10.50
N SER A 322 -10.34 1.54 11.35
CA SER A 322 -10.31 1.70 12.81
C SER A 322 -8.96 1.29 13.41
N VAL A 323 -7.96 2.14 13.18
CA VAL A 323 -6.55 1.86 13.50
C VAL A 323 -6.32 1.66 14.99
N ARG A 324 -6.88 2.52 15.84
CA ARG A 324 -6.75 2.37 17.31
C ARG A 324 -7.37 1.06 17.80
N ASN A 325 -8.52 0.67 17.25
CA ASN A 325 -9.13 -0.61 17.59
C ASN A 325 -8.21 -1.76 17.18
N TYR A 326 -7.67 -1.72 15.96
CA TYR A 326 -6.74 -2.75 15.50
C TYR A 326 -5.50 -2.86 16.38
N GLU A 327 -4.85 -1.75 16.75
CA GLU A 327 -3.67 -1.77 17.62
C GLU A 327 -3.95 -2.37 19.01
N ARG A 328 -5.14 -2.14 19.58
CA ARG A 328 -5.55 -2.73 20.86
C ARG A 328 -5.69 -4.25 20.79
N TYR A 329 -6.05 -4.79 19.62
CA TYR A 329 -6.20 -6.22 19.39
C TYR A 329 -4.98 -6.87 18.73
N LEU A 330 -3.99 -6.10 18.29
CA LEU A 330 -2.93 -6.57 17.40
C LEU A 330 -2.13 -7.75 17.96
N ASP A 331 -1.68 -7.67 19.22
CA ASP A 331 -1.01 -8.79 19.89
C ASP A 331 -1.93 -10.02 20.02
N THR A 332 -3.16 -9.81 20.46
CA THR A 332 -4.16 -10.89 20.62
C THR A 332 -4.44 -11.57 19.27
N ALA A 333 -4.59 -10.80 18.20
CA ALA A 333 -4.84 -11.28 16.85
C ALA A 333 -3.64 -12.07 16.29
N TYR A 334 -2.41 -11.58 16.48
CA TYR A 334 -1.21 -12.30 16.05
C TYR A 334 -0.96 -13.56 16.88
N GLN A 335 -1.22 -13.54 18.18
CA GLN A 335 -1.21 -14.75 19.01
C GLN A 335 -2.25 -15.77 18.54
N TYR A 336 -3.46 -15.31 18.22
CA TYR A 336 -4.51 -16.15 17.66
C TYR A 336 -4.11 -16.76 16.32
N MET A 337 -3.47 -15.98 15.44
CA MET A 337 -2.89 -16.49 14.20
C MET A 337 -1.88 -17.61 14.45
N LYS A 338 -0.91 -17.41 15.36
CA LYS A 338 0.12 -18.43 15.65
C LYS A 338 -0.47 -19.67 16.29
N ALA A 339 -1.41 -19.52 17.23
CA ALA A 339 -2.11 -20.64 17.85
C ALA A 339 -2.88 -21.49 16.81
N ASN A 340 -3.32 -20.86 15.72
CA ASN A 340 -4.11 -21.50 14.67
C ASN A 340 -3.34 -21.77 13.38
N GLY A 341 -2.01 -21.60 13.37
CA GLY A 341 -1.15 -21.99 12.26
C GLY A 341 -1.23 -21.07 11.02
N TYR A 342 -1.63 -19.82 11.20
CA TYR A 342 -1.58 -18.79 10.18
C TYR A 342 -0.20 -18.12 10.19
N ASP A 343 0.46 -18.11 9.04
CA ASP A 343 1.81 -17.55 8.86
C ASP A 343 1.81 -16.26 8.03
N ALA A 344 0.65 -15.88 7.47
CA ALA A 344 0.47 -14.67 6.68
C ALA A 344 -0.91 -14.04 6.94
N VAL A 345 -1.00 -12.72 6.81
CA VAL A 345 -2.23 -11.94 6.93
C VAL A 345 -2.37 -10.96 5.78
N LYS A 346 -3.57 -10.89 5.21
CA LYS A 346 -4.05 -9.73 4.47
C LYS A 346 -4.72 -8.79 5.48
N SER A 347 -4.21 -7.57 5.64
CA SER A 347 -4.92 -6.49 6.35
C SER A 347 -5.53 -5.51 5.35
N GLY A 348 -6.53 -4.75 5.80
CA GLY A 348 -7.20 -3.71 5.01
C GLY A 348 -7.62 -2.51 5.87
N TYR A 349 -7.73 -1.36 5.24
CA TYR A 349 -8.08 -0.07 5.87
C TYR A 349 -9.11 0.65 4.99
N VAL A 350 -10.28 0.04 4.83
CA VAL A 350 -11.35 0.64 4.02
C VAL A 350 -12.13 1.68 4.82
N GLY A 351 -12.19 2.91 4.29
CA GLY A 351 -12.96 4.03 4.84
C GLY A 351 -12.08 5.10 5.48
N ASP A 352 -12.68 6.20 5.95
CA ASP A 352 -11.90 7.27 6.59
C ASP A 352 -11.23 6.79 7.89
N ILE A 353 -9.99 7.24 8.13
CA ILE A 353 -9.17 6.84 9.29
C ILE A 353 -9.83 7.21 10.63
N LEU A 354 -9.74 6.26 11.58
CA LEU A 354 -9.91 6.52 13.01
C LEU A 354 -8.55 6.28 13.71
N PRO A 355 -7.89 7.33 14.25
CA PRO A 355 -8.49 8.57 14.76
C PRO A 355 -8.94 9.55 13.66
N ARG A 356 -10.15 10.09 13.84
CA ARG A 356 -10.78 10.97 12.85
C ARG A 356 -9.94 12.23 12.64
N GLY A 357 -9.77 12.61 11.38
CA GLY A 357 -8.98 13.77 10.97
C GLY A 357 -7.60 13.39 10.44
N GLU A 358 -7.08 12.21 10.79
CA GLU A 358 -5.89 11.67 10.13
C GLU A 358 -6.20 11.19 8.71
N HIS A 359 -5.15 11.08 7.91
CA HIS A 359 -5.21 10.57 6.55
C HIS A 359 -4.39 9.28 6.41
N HIS A 360 -4.71 8.43 5.44
CA HIS A 360 -4.04 7.14 5.27
C HIS A 360 -2.52 7.28 5.13
N TYR A 361 -2.03 8.39 4.54
CA TYR A 361 -0.61 8.57 4.26
C TYR A 361 0.08 9.61 5.16
N SER A 362 -0.59 10.04 6.25
CA SER A 362 -0.03 10.95 7.25
C SER A 362 1.12 10.31 8.03
N GLN A 363 1.90 11.08 8.78
CA GLN A 363 3.00 10.53 9.58
C GLN A 363 2.46 9.55 10.62
N TRP A 364 1.35 9.90 11.26
CA TRP A 364 0.72 9.07 12.28
C TRP A 364 0.36 7.68 11.75
N ILE A 365 -0.26 7.63 10.58
CA ILE A 365 -0.75 6.37 10.01
C ILE A 365 0.39 5.57 9.34
N ASN A 366 1.40 6.23 8.76
CA ASN A 366 2.62 5.56 8.33
C ASN A 366 3.34 4.86 9.50
N ASN A 367 3.34 5.48 10.69
CA ASN A 367 3.87 4.87 11.91
C ASN A 367 3.04 3.65 12.35
N HIS A 368 1.72 3.69 12.19
CA HIS A 368 0.87 2.52 12.44
C HIS A 368 1.23 1.33 11.55
N TYR A 369 1.34 1.53 10.23
CA TYR A 369 1.69 0.46 9.30
C TYR A 369 3.05 -0.15 9.63
N GLN A 370 4.04 0.70 9.93
CA GLN A 370 5.37 0.26 10.35
C GLN A 370 5.31 -0.54 11.67
N TYR A 371 4.53 -0.08 12.66
CA TYR A 371 4.34 -0.77 13.93
C TYR A 371 3.70 -2.16 13.74
N ALA A 372 2.64 -2.25 12.94
CA ALA A 372 1.98 -3.53 12.63
C ALA A 372 2.93 -4.51 11.94
N LEU A 373 3.73 -4.02 10.98
CA LEU A 373 4.73 -4.80 10.26
C LEU A 373 5.85 -5.32 11.17
N GLU A 374 6.42 -4.45 12.01
CA GLU A 374 7.48 -4.82 12.96
C GLU A 374 6.98 -5.83 13.97
N LYS A 375 5.78 -5.60 14.54
CA LYS A 375 5.16 -6.54 15.47
C LYS A 375 4.88 -7.88 14.80
N ALA A 376 4.42 -7.92 13.56
CA ALA A 376 4.23 -9.17 12.83
C ALA A 376 5.54 -9.96 12.68
N ALA A 377 6.69 -9.30 12.54
CA ALA A 377 7.98 -9.96 12.46
C ALA A 377 8.36 -10.69 13.76
N ASP A 378 8.00 -10.14 14.93
CA ASP A 378 8.20 -10.78 16.24
C ASP A 378 7.45 -12.12 16.35
N TYR A 379 6.29 -12.21 15.70
CA TYR A 379 5.47 -13.42 15.63
C TYR A 379 5.81 -14.34 14.44
N LYS A 380 6.77 -13.96 13.59
CA LYS A 380 7.05 -14.63 12.31
C LYS A 380 5.79 -14.72 11.42
N ILE A 381 5.19 -13.57 11.17
CA ILE A 381 4.00 -13.39 10.31
C ILE A 381 4.37 -12.50 9.11
N MET A 382 3.99 -12.94 7.92
CA MET A 382 4.08 -12.16 6.69
C MET A 382 2.84 -11.26 6.55
N VAL A 383 3.05 -10.03 6.12
CA VAL A 383 2.01 -9.00 6.00
C VAL A 383 1.81 -8.62 4.54
N ASN A 384 0.54 -8.61 4.16
CA ASN A 384 0.05 -7.95 2.97
C ASN A 384 -0.97 -6.87 3.40
N ALA A 385 -0.68 -5.59 3.20
CA ALA A 385 -1.56 -4.51 3.67
C ALA A 385 -2.21 -3.75 2.50
N HIS A 386 -3.52 -3.94 2.35
CA HIS A 386 -4.36 -3.15 1.43
C HIS A 386 -4.60 -1.75 2.00
N GLU A 387 -4.95 -0.78 1.13
CA GLU A 387 -5.17 0.66 1.42
C GLU A 387 -4.02 1.42 2.13
N ALA A 388 -2.96 0.74 2.56
CA ALA A 388 -1.82 1.34 3.22
C ALA A 388 -1.05 2.29 2.30
N VAL A 389 -0.09 3.02 2.87
CA VAL A 389 0.82 3.85 2.08
C VAL A 389 1.59 3.00 1.07
N ARG A 390 1.65 3.48 -0.18
CA ARG A 390 2.41 2.86 -1.26
C ARG A 390 3.87 2.55 -0.86
N PRO A 391 4.43 1.41 -1.31
CA PRO A 391 5.73 0.95 -0.84
C PRO A 391 6.88 1.85 -1.32
N THR A 392 7.87 2.02 -0.45
CA THR A 392 9.09 2.83 -0.71
C THR A 392 10.38 2.04 -0.48
N GLY A 393 10.31 0.71 -0.64
CA GLY A 393 11.42 -0.23 -0.50
C GLY A 393 11.67 -0.79 0.90
N ILE A 394 10.76 -0.53 1.85
CA ILE A 394 10.82 -1.00 3.25
C ILE A 394 10.94 -2.52 3.36
N CYS A 395 10.48 -3.27 2.36
CA CYS A 395 10.65 -4.73 2.27
C CYS A 395 12.12 -5.18 2.29
N ARG A 396 13.09 -4.31 1.95
CA ARG A 396 14.51 -4.61 2.19
C ARG A 396 14.84 -4.70 3.68
N THR A 397 14.32 -3.76 4.46
CA THR A 397 14.52 -3.65 5.91
C THR A 397 13.69 -4.72 6.65
N TYR A 398 12.44 -4.90 6.23
CA TYR A 398 11.46 -5.83 6.80
C TYR A 398 10.87 -6.72 5.71
N PRO A 399 11.57 -7.81 5.33
CA PRO A 399 11.14 -8.68 4.24
C PRO A 399 9.84 -9.44 4.50
N ASN A 400 9.28 -9.38 5.71
CA ASN A 400 7.96 -9.91 5.99
C ASN A 400 6.82 -9.02 5.46
N LEU A 401 7.10 -7.80 4.98
CA LEU A 401 6.18 -7.02 4.15
C LEU A 401 6.21 -7.59 2.72
N ILE A 402 5.37 -8.58 2.48
CA ILE A 402 5.35 -9.33 1.22
C ILE A 402 4.44 -8.71 0.18
N GLY A 403 3.54 -7.80 0.57
CA GLY A 403 2.57 -7.21 -0.35
C GLY A 403 1.92 -5.94 0.19
N ASN A 404 1.44 -5.15 -0.75
CA ASN A 404 0.48 -4.08 -0.55
C ASN A 404 -0.46 -4.09 -1.76
N GLU A 405 -1.66 -3.56 -1.60
CA GLU A 405 -2.45 -3.13 -2.76
C GLU A 405 -2.02 -1.72 -3.17
N SER A 406 -2.42 -0.71 -2.38
CA SER A 406 -1.97 0.68 -2.46
C SER A 406 -1.99 1.30 -3.87
N ALA A 407 -2.93 0.84 -4.68
CA ALA A 407 -3.20 1.24 -6.05
C ALA A 407 -4.45 0.52 -6.57
N ARG A 408 -4.99 0.96 -7.71
CA ARG A 408 -6.23 0.41 -8.27
C ARG A 408 -6.10 -1.06 -8.69
N GLY A 409 -6.55 -1.97 -7.84
CA GLY A 409 -6.59 -3.41 -8.09
C GLY A 409 -7.75 -3.88 -8.97
N THR A 410 -7.83 -5.19 -9.22
CA THR A 410 -8.87 -5.83 -10.07
C THR A 410 -10.28 -5.82 -9.49
N PHE A 411 -10.42 -5.48 -8.21
CA PHE A 411 -11.71 -5.50 -7.52
C PHE A 411 -12.63 -4.36 -7.96
N ILE A 412 -12.07 -3.29 -8.55
CA ILE A 412 -12.81 -2.23 -9.23
C ILE A 412 -12.88 -2.61 -10.71
N LYS A 413 -14.09 -2.58 -11.31
CA LYS A 413 -14.41 -2.95 -12.71
C LYS A 413 -13.19 -2.99 -13.64
N PRO A 414 -12.96 -4.08 -14.42
CA PRO A 414 -11.79 -4.18 -15.31
C PRO A 414 -11.76 -2.99 -16.29
N SER A 415 -10.94 -1.98 -15.98
CA SER A 415 -10.66 -0.85 -16.86
C SER A 415 -9.61 -1.27 -17.89
N VAL A 416 -9.64 -0.61 -19.04
CA VAL A 416 -8.97 -1.01 -20.30
C VAL A 416 -7.43 -0.82 -20.24
N GLU A 417 -6.93 -0.22 -19.17
CA GLU A 417 -5.56 0.28 -19.09
C GLU A 417 -5.00 0.01 -17.70
N VAL A 418 -4.25 -1.08 -17.54
CA VAL A 418 -3.28 -1.11 -16.43
C VAL A 418 -2.17 -0.12 -16.74
N ASN A 419 -1.31 0.28 -15.80
CA ASN A 419 -0.14 1.09 -16.13
C ASN A 419 1.13 0.47 -15.52
N PRO A 420 2.22 0.29 -16.31
CA PRO A 420 3.44 -0.41 -15.90
C PRO A 420 4.22 0.29 -14.78
N ILE A 421 3.75 1.46 -14.34
CA ILE A 421 4.44 2.29 -13.35
C ILE A 421 4.41 1.68 -11.96
N MET A 422 3.35 0.94 -11.66
CA MET A 422 3.21 0.24 -10.38
C MET A 422 4.16 -0.98 -10.28
N LEU A 423 4.54 -1.58 -11.42
CA LEU A 423 5.48 -2.70 -11.49
C LEU A 423 6.95 -2.27 -11.24
N LEU A 424 7.27 -0.98 -11.42
CA LEU A 424 8.63 -0.43 -11.26
C LEU A 424 9.19 -0.57 -9.83
N PHE A 425 8.33 -0.55 -8.81
CA PHE A 425 8.75 -0.44 -7.41
C PHE A 425 8.36 -1.64 -6.53
N CYS A 426 7.62 -2.58 -7.09
CA CYS A 426 7.11 -3.80 -6.43
C CYS A 426 7.72 -5.15 -6.89
N PRO A 427 8.89 -5.26 -7.58
CA PRO A 427 9.28 -6.51 -8.25
C PRO A 427 9.59 -7.70 -7.29
N LEU A 428 9.58 -7.49 -5.98
CA LEU A 428 9.79 -8.53 -4.96
C LEU A 428 8.63 -8.66 -3.97
N GLN A 429 7.60 -7.82 -4.06
CA GLN A 429 6.40 -7.94 -3.24
C GLN A 429 5.37 -8.69 -4.08
N GLY A 430 5.03 -9.91 -3.65
CA GLY A 430 3.94 -10.67 -4.24
C GLY A 430 2.66 -9.88 -4.07
N LEU A 431 2.27 -9.15 -5.12
CA LEU A 431 1.02 -8.43 -5.18
C LEU A 431 -0.12 -9.45 -5.01
N SER A 432 -0.73 -9.44 -3.85
CA SER A 432 -1.88 -10.25 -3.41
C SER A 432 -3.21 -9.80 -4.03
N VAL A 433 -3.16 -9.12 -5.16
CA VAL A 433 -4.36 -8.77 -5.89
C VAL A 433 -4.40 -9.73 -7.05
N GLY A 434 -5.42 -10.59 -7.08
CA GLY A 434 -5.60 -11.54 -8.16
C GLY A 434 -5.50 -10.81 -9.50
N LEU A 435 -4.61 -11.28 -10.37
CA LEU A 435 -4.50 -10.90 -11.78
C LEU A 435 -4.50 -9.40 -12.10
N TRP A 436 -3.39 -8.71 -11.92
CA TRP A 436 -3.18 -7.45 -12.65
C TRP A 436 -3.38 -7.69 -14.15
N ILE A 437 -4.03 -6.75 -14.84
CA ILE A 437 -4.18 -6.65 -16.30
C ILE A 437 -2.96 -5.84 -16.84
N ILE A 438 -2.67 -5.69 -18.13
CA ILE A 438 -1.55 -4.84 -18.67
C ILE A 438 -2.19 -3.77 -19.56
N PRO A 439 -1.69 -2.51 -19.63
CA PRO A 439 -2.20 -1.56 -20.63
C PRO A 439 -1.94 -2.06 -22.03
N ARG A 440 -2.95 -1.82 -22.85
CA ARG A 440 -2.92 -1.99 -24.30
C ARG A 440 -1.85 -1.12 -25.00
N GLU A 441 -1.44 0.01 -24.41
CA GLU A 441 -0.49 0.95 -25.03
C GLU A 441 0.97 0.47 -25.03
N TYR A 442 1.37 -0.43 -24.12
CA TYR A 442 2.71 -1.04 -24.13
C TYR A 442 2.84 -2.21 -25.12
N LEU A 443 1.71 -2.75 -25.60
CA LEU A 443 1.63 -3.98 -26.42
C LEU A 443 1.12 -3.76 -27.86
N LYS A 444 1.00 -2.51 -28.32
CA LYS A 444 0.56 -2.17 -29.69
C LYS A 444 1.49 -2.63 -30.82
N TRP A 445 2.58 -3.33 -30.52
CA TRP A 445 3.45 -3.92 -31.55
C TRP A 445 3.04 -5.32 -32.03
N ILE A 446 2.06 -6.02 -31.41
CA ILE A 446 1.91 -7.45 -31.70
C ILE A 446 0.50 -7.93 -32.15
N PHE A 447 -0.67 -7.75 -31.51
CA PHE A 447 -1.97 -8.21 -32.12
C PHE A 447 -3.26 -7.50 -31.60
N PRO A 448 -4.41 -7.50 -32.34
CA PRO A 448 -5.64 -6.78 -31.97
C PRO A 448 -6.83 -7.63 -31.45
N ARG A 449 -7.44 -7.19 -30.32
CA ARG A 449 -8.83 -7.39 -29.75
C ARG A 449 -9.25 -8.85 -29.40
N SER A 450 -10.04 -9.20 -28.35
CA SER A 450 -11.01 -8.55 -27.44
C SER A 450 -11.27 -9.42 -26.17
N ILE A 451 -11.96 -8.88 -25.14
CA ILE A 451 -11.83 -9.04 -23.65
C ILE A 451 -10.68 -8.12 -23.17
N PRO A 452 -10.82 -7.22 -22.17
CA PRO A 452 -9.79 -6.19 -21.94
C PRO A 452 -8.45 -6.82 -21.56
N THR A 453 -8.49 -8.06 -21.07
CA THR A 453 -7.39 -9.02 -21.17
C THR A 453 -7.82 -10.31 -21.82
N THR A 454 -6.99 -10.80 -22.72
CA THR A 454 -7.11 -12.17 -23.19
C THR A 454 -6.63 -13.12 -22.08
N ILE A 455 -7.10 -14.37 -22.05
CA ILE A 455 -6.55 -15.40 -21.15
C ILE A 455 -5.00 -15.43 -21.19
N PRO A 456 -4.35 -15.33 -22.36
CA PRO A 456 -2.89 -15.17 -22.43
C PRO A 456 -2.34 -13.97 -21.68
N THR A 457 -2.98 -12.81 -21.75
CA THR A 457 -2.57 -11.61 -21.00
C THR A 457 -2.64 -11.89 -19.51
N SER A 458 -3.71 -12.51 -19.04
CA SER A 458 -3.91 -12.95 -17.65
C SER A 458 -2.91 -14.01 -17.17
N ILE A 459 -2.28 -14.77 -18.05
CA ILE A 459 -1.23 -15.75 -17.73
C ILE A 459 0.16 -15.10 -17.74
N ALA A 460 0.36 -14.06 -18.55
CA ALA A 460 1.63 -13.33 -18.64
C ALA A 460 1.92 -12.47 -17.39
N LEU A 461 0.86 -12.17 -16.65
CA LEU A 461 0.84 -11.49 -15.36
C LEU A 461 0.96 -12.51 -14.23
#